data_AF-A0A367Y1H2-F1
#
_entry.id   AF-A0A367Y1H2-F1
#
_cell.length_a   1.000
_cell.length_b   1.000
_cell.length_c   1.000
_cell.angle_alpha   90.00
_cell.angle_beta   90.00
_cell.angle_gamma   90.00
#
_symmetry.space_group_name_H-M   'P 1'
#
loop_
_entity.id
_entity.type
_entity.pdbx_description
1 polymer ?
#
loop_
_entity_poly.entity_id
_entity_poly.type
_entity_poly.pdbx_seq_one_letter_code
_entity_poly.pdbx_strand_id
1 'polypeptide(L)'
;MTAPEKLPTPMLVSFASIGYLALLVAVLGIASAIVDDDIISTPGVSLIAAYAAAGVAIAAFALLLAGPVSRAKPGYWSAVSTAIGSAGVYVIALAIAVFVSSADLSLVGSVLREVLVGWVVPVVLGSAFVAAWAGIALRRTNASQPRWPWEDEDE
;
A
#
# COMPACT_ATOMS: atom_id res chain seq x y z
N MET A 1 30.14 -22.39 9.16
CA MET A 1 28.78 -22.14 8.64
C MET A 1 28.37 -20.73 9.06
N THR A 2 28.59 -19.76 8.19
CA THR A 2 28.05 -18.40 8.35
C THR A 2 26.53 -18.50 8.24
N ALA A 3 25.79 -17.83 9.13
CA ALA A 3 24.34 -17.85 9.09
C ALA A 3 23.85 -17.29 7.73
N PRO A 4 22.79 -17.84 7.14
CA PRO A 4 22.26 -17.33 5.86
C PRO A 4 21.97 -15.84 5.96
N GLU A 5 22.45 -15.10 4.98
CA GLU A 5 22.31 -13.66 4.92
C GLU A 5 20.82 -13.30 4.84
N LYS A 6 20.34 -12.50 5.80
CA LYS A 6 18.94 -12.09 5.84
C LYS A 6 18.68 -11.10 4.73
N LEU A 7 17.51 -11.19 4.09
CA LEU A 7 17.10 -10.23 3.07
C LEU A 7 17.24 -8.79 3.60
N PRO A 8 17.86 -7.89 2.82
CA PRO A 8 18.05 -6.51 3.24
C PRO A 8 16.70 -5.81 3.38
N THR A 9 16.55 -5.03 4.45
CA THR A 9 15.34 -4.24 4.74
C THR A 9 14.81 -3.45 3.53
N PRO A 10 15.63 -2.72 2.73
CA PRO A 10 15.11 -1.99 1.59
C PRO A 10 14.44 -2.90 0.55
N MET A 11 14.96 -4.10 0.31
CA MET A 11 14.40 -5.05 -0.64
C MET A 11 13.02 -5.55 -0.20
N LEU A 12 12.86 -5.86 1.09
CA LEU A 12 11.55 -6.25 1.65
C LEU A 12 10.51 -5.14 1.52
N VAL A 13 10.91 -3.89 1.80
CA VAL A 13 10.02 -2.72 1.68
C VAL A 13 9.64 -2.50 0.21
N SER A 14 10.60 -2.62 -0.73
CA SER A 14 10.34 -2.51 -2.16
C SER A 14 9.36 -3.58 -2.65
N PHE A 15 9.58 -4.86 -2.32
CA PHE A 15 8.66 -5.93 -2.72
C PHE A 15 7.26 -5.76 -2.12
N ALA A 16 7.17 -5.40 -0.84
CA ALA A 16 5.87 -5.13 -0.22
C ALA A 16 5.17 -3.94 -0.87
N SER A 17 5.90 -2.88 -1.23
CA SER A 17 5.32 -1.69 -1.87
C SER A 17 4.87 -1.96 -3.31
N ILE A 18 5.64 -2.75 -4.07
CA ILE A 18 5.25 -3.20 -5.41
C ILE A 18 4.04 -4.14 -5.32
N GLY A 19 4.04 -5.06 -4.36
CA GLY A 19 2.89 -5.94 -4.09
C GLY A 19 1.64 -5.15 -3.70
N TYR A 20 1.80 -4.10 -2.88
CA TYR A 20 0.70 -3.20 -2.54
C TYR A 20 0.15 -2.49 -3.78
N LEU A 21 1.01 -1.90 -4.61
CA LEU A 21 0.61 -1.27 -5.87
C LEU A 21 -0.13 -2.27 -6.78
N ALA A 22 0.43 -3.46 -6.97
CA ALA A 22 -0.15 -4.49 -7.83
C ALA A 22 -1.52 -4.95 -7.32
N LEU A 23 -1.65 -5.21 -6.02
CA LEU A 23 -2.93 -5.58 -5.39
C LEU A 23 -3.94 -4.44 -5.51
N LEU A 24 -3.52 -3.20 -5.27
CA LEU A 24 -4.40 -2.05 -5.35
C LEU A 24 -4.96 -1.90 -6.77
N VAL A 25 -4.12 -1.97 -7.80
CA VAL A 25 -4.57 -1.91 -9.21
C VAL A 25 -5.47 -3.10 -9.57
N ALA A 26 -5.07 -4.32 -9.21
CA ALA A 26 -5.82 -5.53 -9.56
C ALA A 26 -7.19 -5.58 -8.87
N VAL A 27 -7.23 -5.29 -7.56
CA VAL A 27 -8.47 -5.32 -6.77
C VAL A 27 -9.37 -4.14 -7.15
N LEU A 28 -8.84 -2.95 -7.41
CA LEU A 28 -9.65 -1.84 -7.94
C LEU A 28 -10.27 -2.19 -9.29
N GLY A 29 -9.51 -2.81 -10.19
CA GLY A 29 -10.02 -3.23 -11.51
C GLY A 29 -11.11 -4.30 -11.40
N ILE A 30 -10.91 -5.32 -10.57
CA ILE A 30 -11.91 -6.37 -10.34
C ILE A 30 -13.15 -5.79 -9.63
N ALA A 31 -12.95 -4.96 -8.61
CA ALA A 31 -14.06 -4.36 -7.87
C ALA A 31 -14.87 -3.42 -8.77
N SER A 32 -14.23 -2.59 -9.60
CA SER A 32 -14.93 -1.75 -10.58
C SER A 32 -15.76 -2.59 -11.56
N ALA A 33 -15.22 -3.70 -12.07
CA ALA A 33 -15.98 -4.60 -12.95
C ALA A 33 -17.17 -5.30 -12.26
N ILE A 34 -17.10 -5.52 -10.95
CA ILE A 34 -18.18 -6.17 -10.18
C ILE A 34 -19.25 -5.15 -9.77
N VAL A 35 -18.83 -3.96 -9.34
CA VAL A 35 -19.72 -2.91 -8.85
C VAL A 35 -20.39 -2.17 -10.02
N ASP A 36 -19.86 -2.32 -11.24
CA ASP A 36 -20.31 -1.63 -12.46
C ASP A 36 -20.31 -0.10 -12.25
N ASP A 37 -19.29 0.38 -11.56
CA ASP A 37 -19.13 1.76 -11.12
C ASP A 37 -17.68 2.21 -11.37
N ASP A 38 -17.53 3.47 -11.74
CA ASP A 38 -16.21 4.06 -11.93
C ASP A 38 -15.52 4.20 -10.57
N ILE A 39 -14.19 4.07 -10.56
CA ILE A 39 -13.38 4.21 -9.33
C ILE A 39 -13.60 5.59 -8.69
N ILE A 40 -14.00 6.58 -9.50
CA ILE A 40 -14.39 7.92 -9.06
C ILE A 40 -15.56 8.37 -9.93
N SER A 41 -16.76 8.18 -9.40
CA SER A 41 -18.00 8.59 -10.08
C SER A 41 -18.38 10.03 -9.74
N THR A 42 -17.70 10.68 -8.78
CA THR A 42 -17.94 12.08 -8.43
C THR A 42 -17.56 13.02 -9.58
N PRO A 43 -18.51 13.79 -10.13
CA PRO A 43 -18.20 14.85 -11.09
C PRO A 43 -17.29 15.91 -10.45
N GLY A 44 -16.15 16.18 -11.07
CA GLY A 44 -15.22 17.23 -10.63
C GLY A 44 -13.94 16.75 -9.92
N VAL A 45 -13.78 15.45 -9.66
CA VAL A 45 -12.51 14.91 -9.18
C VAL A 45 -11.60 14.60 -10.36
N SER A 46 -10.45 15.26 -10.40
CA SER A 46 -9.46 14.99 -11.46
C SER A 46 -8.81 13.62 -11.26
N LEU A 47 -8.65 12.88 -12.35
CA LEU A 47 -7.92 11.61 -12.37
C LEU A 47 -6.47 11.78 -11.84
N ILE A 48 -5.87 12.95 -12.06
CA ILE A 48 -4.54 13.31 -11.57
C ILE A 48 -4.50 13.35 -10.03
N ALA A 49 -5.52 13.94 -9.39
CA ALA A 49 -5.60 13.99 -7.93
C ALA A 49 -5.67 12.58 -7.31
N ALA A 50 -6.41 11.67 -7.95
CA ALA A 50 -6.54 10.29 -7.52
C ALA A 50 -5.21 9.52 -7.57
N TYR A 51 -4.50 9.61 -8.71
CA TYR A 51 -3.19 8.99 -8.85
C TYR A 51 -2.14 9.59 -7.93
N ALA A 52 -2.18 10.91 -7.72
CA ALA A 52 -1.30 11.58 -6.77
C ALA A 52 -1.54 11.07 -5.33
N ALA A 53 -2.80 10.96 -4.91
CA ALA A 53 -3.15 10.44 -3.59
C ALA A 53 -2.71 8.98 -3.41
N ALA A 54 -2.91 8.13 -4.42
CA ALA A 54 -2.45 6.74 -4.41
C ALA A 54 -0.91 6.66 -4.31
N GLY A 55 -0.18 7.47 -5.08
CA GLY A 55 1.28 7.54 -5.02
C GLY A 55 1.79 7.96 -3.64
N VAL A 56 1.18 8.98 -3.03
CA VAL A 56 1.51 9.43 -1.67
C VAL A 56 1.19 8.34 -0.64
N ALA A 57 0.10 7.60 -0.81
CA ALA A 57 -0.26 6.49 0.07
C ALA A 57 0.74 5.33 0.00
N ILE A 58 1.26 5.01 -1.18
CA ILE A 58 2.30 3.98 -1.38
C ILE A 58 3.64 4.43 -0.76
N ALA A 59 4.02 5.70 -0.94
CA ALA A 59 5.22 6.23 -0.29
C ALA A 59 5.10 6.19 1.24
N ALA A 60 3.94 6.58 1.79
CA ALA A 60 3.66 6.49 3.21
C ALA A 60 3.65 5.04 3.72
N PHE A 61 3.10 4.11 2.95
CA PHE A 61 3.15 2.68 3.25
C PHE A 61 4.60 2.20 3.40
N ALA A 62 5.47 2.55 2.44
CA ALA A 62 6.88 2.17 2.47
C ALA A 62 7.59 2.70 3.73
N LEU A 63 7.36 3.97 4.08
CA LEU A 63 7.94 4.60 5.28
C LEU A 63 7.41 3.97 6.57
N LEU A 64 6.10 3.73 6.66
CA LEU A 64 5.46 3.12 7.81
C LEU A 64 5.86 1.65 8.00
N LEU A 65 6.19 0.93 6.92
CA LEU A 65 6.63 -0.47 6.96
C LEU A 65 8.13 -0.62 7.28
N ALA A 66 8.95 0.35 6.87
CA ALA A 66 10.40 0.31 7.07
C ALA A 66 10.79 0.17 8.56
N GLY A 67 10.13 0.91 9.44
CA GLY A 67 10.35 0.84 10.89
C GLY A 67 10.09 -0.55 11.46
N PRO A 68 8.88 -1.11 11.33
CA PRO A 68 8.56 -2.46 11.81
C PRO A 68 9.47 -3.56 11.25
N VAL A 69 9.75 -3.56 9.94
CA VAL A 69 10.54 -4.62 9.28
C VAL A 69 12.02 -4.56 9.70
N SER A 70 12.53 -3.39 10.09
CA SER A 70 13.90 -3.27 10.61
C SER A 70 14.11 -4.00 11.95
N ARG A 71 13.04 -4.27 12.72
CA ARG A 71 13.12 -4.93 14.03
C ARG A 71 13.41 -6.42 13.90
N ALA A 72 14.06 -7.00 14.92
CA ALA A 72 14.40 -8.43 14.95
C ALA A 72 13.18 -9.36 15.09
N LYS A 73 12.10 -8.88 15.72
CA LYS A 73 10.83 -9.61 15.88
C LYS A 73 9.65 -8.68 15.59
N PRO A 74 9.29 -8.45 14.31
CA PRO A 74 8.11 -7.65 13.98
C PRO A 74 6.84 -8.35 14.48
N GLY A 75 5.95 -7.57 15.10
CA GLY A 75 4.62 -8.02 15.50
C GLY A 75 3.62 -7.84 14.36
N TYR A 76 2.69 -8.77 14.17
CA TYR A 76 1.64 -8.65 13.14
C TYR A 76 0.74 -7.43 13.33
N TRP A 77 0.64 -6.91 14.56
CA TRP A 77 -0.01 -5.63 14.84
C TRP A 77 0.55 -4.45 14.06
N SER A 78 1.83 -4.51 13.66
CA SER A 78 2.41 -3.47 12.81
C SER A 78 1.82 -3.45 11.39
N ALA A 79 1.36 -4.59 10.86
CA ALA A 79 0.65 -4.62 9.57
C ALA A 79 -0.64 -3.80 9.63
N VAL A 80 -1.39 -3.95 10.74
CA VAL A 80 -2.63 -3.22 10.97
C VAL A 80 -2.36 -1.72 11.06
N SER A 81 -1.37 -1.28 11.85
CA SER A 81 -1.03 0.13 11.95
C SER A 81 -0.52 0.72 10.62
N THR A 82 0.25 -0.04 9.85
CA THR A 82 0.75 0.39 8.54
C THR A 82 -0.39 0.51 7.52
N ALA A 83 -1.33 -0.43 7.52
CA ALA A 83 -2.50 -0.38 6.64
C ALA A 83 -3.41 0.80 6.97
N ILE A 84 -3.74 0.98 8.25
CA ILE A 84 -4.56 2.12 8.72
C ILE A 84 -3.84 3.45 8.43
N GLY A 85 -2.53 3.52 8.68
CA GLY A 85 -1.74 4.71 8.41
C GLY A 85 -1.68 5.06 6.92
N SER A 86 -1.47 4.07 6.05
CA SER A 86 -1.46 4.28 4.59
C SER A 86 -2.83 4.70 4.07
N ALA A 87 -3.91 4.05 4.53
CA ALA A 87 -5.28 4.44 4.17
C ALA A 87 -5.63 5.84 4.68
N GLY A 88 -5.22 6.19 5.90
CA GLY A 88 -5.39 7.54 6.43
C GLY A 88 -4.65 8.59 5.59
N VAL A 89 -3.41 8.30 5.20
CA VAL A 89 -2.63 9.18 4.31
C VAL A 89 -3.28 9.28 2.93
N TYR A 90 -3.83 8.19 2.38
CA TYR A 90 -4.58 8.23 1.12
C TYR A 90 -5.76 9.22 1.20
N VAL A 91 -6.59 9.10 2.24
CA VAL A 91 -7.76 9.98 2.45
C VAL A 91 -7.33 11.44 2.60
N ILE A 92 -6.30 11.71 3.40
CA ILE A 92 -5.78 13.07 3.61
C ILE A 92 -5.19 13.63 2.30
N ALA A 93 -4.38 12.84 1.59
CA ALA A 93 -3.77 13.26 0.34
C ALA A 93 -4.81 13.53 -0.73
N LEU A 94 -5.88 12.73 -0.80
CA LEU A 94 -6.99 12.95 -1.70
C LEU A 94 -7.75 14.24 -1.35
N ALA A 95 -8.05 14.46 -0.07
CA ALA A 95 -8.71 15.70 0.38
C ALA A 95 -7.90 16.95 0.00
N ILE A 96 -6.57 16.91 0.21
CA ILE A 96 -5.66 18.00 -0.17
C ILE A 96 -5.64 18.17 -1.69
N ALA A 97 -5.50 17.08 -2.46
CA ALA A 97 -5.44 17.15 -3.91
C ALA A 97 -6.72 17.73 -4.52
N VAL A 98 -7.88 17.31 -4.01
CA VAL A 98 -9.19 17.81 -4.41
C VAL A 98 -9.37 19.28 -4.01
N PHE A 99 -8.96 19.65 -2.79
CA PHE A 99 -9.02 21.04 -2.33
C PHE A 99 -8.16 21.96 -3.21
N VAL A 100 -6.94 21.53 -3.55
CA VAL A 100 -6.03 22.28 -4.42
C VAL A 100 -6.58 22.41 -5.85
N SER A 101 -7.25 21.38 -6.37
CA SER A 101 -7.78 21.42 -7.73
C SER A 101 -9.10 22.19 -7.87
N SER A 102 -9.95 22.19 -6.84
CA SER A 102 -11.31 22.75 -6.92
C SER A 102 -11.51 24.05 -6.14
N ALA A 103 -10.68 24.31 -5.11
CA ALA A 103 -10.87 25.37 -4.11
C ALA A 103 -12.27 25.36 -3.44
N ASP A 104 -13.00 24.23 -3.50
CA ASP A 104 -14.35 24.10 -2.98
C ASP A 104 -14.39 23.07 -1.83
N LEU A 105 -14.64 23.57 -0.61
CA LEU A 105 -14.75 22.72 0.58
C LEU A 105 -15.98 21.79 0.53
N SER A 106 -17.05 22.18 -0.16
CA SER A 106 -18.25 21.35 -0.27
C SER A 106 -17.97 20.09 -1.09
N LEU A 107 -17.16 20.23 -2.15
CA LEU A 107 -16.70 19.14 -3.00
C LEU A 107 -15.74 18.22 -2.25
N VAL A 108 -14.82 18.77 -1.44
CA VAL A 108 -13.94 17.95 -0.56
C VAL A 108 -14.78 17.09 0.38
N GLY A 109 -15.82 17.67 1.00
CA GLY A 109 -16.71 16.95 1.92
C GLY A 109 -17.49 15.83 1.24
N SER A 110 -18.00 16.06 0.03
CA SER A 110 -18.73 15.03 -0.73
C SER A 110 -17.82 13.87 -1.13
N VAL A 111 -16.61 14.17 -1.64
CA VAL A 111 -15.63 13.16 -2.03
C VAL A 111 -15.17 12.34 -0.82
N LEU A 112 -14.88 13.00 0.30
CA LEU A 112 -14.50 12.30 1.53
C LEU A 112 -15.60 11.36 2.01
N ARG A 113 -16.86 11.79 1.97
CA ARG A 113 -18.00 10.94 2.34
C ARG A 113 -18.13 9.74 1.41
N GLU A 114 -18.04 9.96 0.10
CA GLU A 114 -18.12 8.90 -0.91
C GLU A 114 -17.00 7.88 -0.73
N VAL A 115 -15.76 8.34 -0.52
CA VAL A 115 -14.59 7.47 -0.37
C VAL A 115 -14.61 6.71 0.96
N LEU A 116 -15.03 7.35 2.06
CA LEU A 116 -15.07 6.73 3.38
C LEU A 116 -16.21 5.73 3.55
N VAL A 117 -17.36 5.97 2.91
CA VAL A 117 -18.53 5.06 2.98
C VAL A 117 -18.52 4.06 1.83
N GLY A 118 -17.82 4.38 0.74
CA GLY A 118 -17.71 3.56 -0.45
C GLY A 118 -16.73 2.41 -0.33
N TRP A 119 -16.52 1.74 -1.45
CA TRP A 119 -15.74 0.52 -1.55
C TRP A 119 -14.23 0.77 -1.71
N VAL A 120 -13.83 1.99 -2.07
CA VAL A 120 -12.42 2.35 -2.36
C VAL A 120 -11.53 2.24 -1.11
N VAL A 121 -11.91 2.85 0.02
CA VAL A 121 -11.10 2.79 1.26
C VAL A 121 -10.92 1.36 1.76
N PRO A 122 -11.96 0.50 1.80
CA PRO A 122 -11.79 -0.92 2.09
C PRO A 122 -10.77 -1.62 1.18
N VAL A 123 -10.76 -1.33 -0.13
CA VAL A 123 -9.81 -1.92 -1.08
C VAL A 123 -8.37 -1.45 -0.81
N VAL A 124 -8.18 -0.14 -0.58
CA VAL A 124 -6.88 0.45 -0.23
C VAL A 124 -6.36 -0.17 1.06
N LEU A 125 -7.20 -0.24 2.09
CA LEU A 125 -6.87 -0.80 3.40
C LEU A 125 -6.56 -2.30 3.32
N GLY A 126 -7.37 -3.08 2.61
CA GLY A 126 -7.19 -4.52 2.42
C GLY A 126 -5.90 -4.84 1.66
N SER A 127 -5.65 -4.12 0.57
CA SER A 127 -4.42 -4.28 -0.22
C SER A 127 -3.17 -3.94 0.60
N ALA A 128 -3.21 -2.83 1.34
CA ALA A 128 -2.11 -2.43 2.22
C ALA A 128 -1.89 -3.46 3.34
N PHE A 129 -2.96 -3.98 3.94
CA PHE A 129 -2.88 -4.99 4.99
C PHE A 129 -2.22 -6.27 4.49
N VAL A 130 -2.66 -6.81 3.35
CA VAL A 130 -2.09 -8.04 2.78
C VAL A 130 -0.62 -7.85 2.42
N ALA A 131 -0.27 -6.72 1.80
CA ALA A 131 1.11 -6.41 1.45
C ALA A 131 2.02 -6.25 2.67
N ALA A 132 1.57 -5.52 3.71
CA ALA A 132 2.33 -5.36 4.95
C ALA A 132 2.47 -6.69 5.70
N TRP A 133 1.39 -7.48 5.76
CA TRP A 133 1.41 -8.80 6.38
C TRP A 133 2.42 -9.72 5.69
N ALA A 134 2.45 -9.75 4.35
CA ALA A 134 3.42 -10.52 3.58
C ALA A 134 4.87 -10.06 3.86
N GLY A 135 5.13 -8.75 3.86
CA GLY A 135 6.45 -8.21 4.20
C GLY A 135 6.92 -8.58 5.61
N ILE A 136 6.01 -8.54 6.59
CA ILE A 136 6.29 -8.96 7.97
C ILE A 136 6.49 -10.47 8.08
N ALA A 137 5.70 -11.27 7.35
CA ALA A 137 5.81 -12.71 7.31
C ALA A 137 7.19 -13.15 6.77
N LEU A 138 7.65 -12.55 5.66
CA LEU A 138 8.99 -12.81 5.08
C LEU A 138 10.11 -12.52 6.08
N ARG A 139 9.99 -11.43 6.85
CA ARG A 139 10.97 -11.11 7.89
C ARG A 139 10.94 -12.10 9.06
N ARG A 140 9.74 -12.55 9.45
CA ARG A 140 9.55 -13.52 10.55
C ARG A 140 10.04 -14.92 10.20
N THR A 141 9.86 -15.36 8.97
CA THR A 141 10.29 -16.69 8.52
C THR A 141 11.80 -16.77 8.30
N ASN A 142 12.54 -15.67 8.47
CA ASN A 142 13.95 -15.55 8.07
C ASN A 142 14.17 -16.09 6.65
N ALA A 143 13.29 -15.73 5.71
CA ALA A 143 13.47 -16.09 4.31
C ALA A 143 14.87 -15.62 3.87
N SER A 144 15.69 -16.58 3.47
CA SER A 144 17.01 -16.31 2.89
C SER A 144 16.84 -15.91 1.44
N GLN A 145 17.88 -15.29 0.88
CA GLN A 145 17.96 -15.11 -0.57
C GLN A 145 17.78 -16.48 -1.25
N PRO A 146 16.91 -16.59 -2.27
CA PRO A 146 16.81 -17.81 -3.06
C PRO A 146 18.18 -18.07 -3.67
N ARG A 147 18.79 -19.21 -3.32
CA ARG A 147 20.01 -19.70 -3.96
C ARG A 147 19.62 -20.74 -4.97
N TRP A 148 20.12 -20.59 -6.20
CA TRP A 148 19.89 -21.56 -7.24
C TRP A 148 21.03 -22.57 -7.31
N PRO A 149 20.76 -23.86 -7.61
CA PRO A 149 21.79 -24.90 -7.56
C PRO A 149 23.02 -24.64 -8.45
N TRP A 150 22.88 -23.84 -9.51
CA TRP A 150 23.98 -23.48 -10.40
C TRP A 150 24.82 -22.29 -9.90
N GLU A 151 24.42 -21.59 -8.84
CA GLU A 151 25.18 -20.47 -8.25
C GLU A 151 26.34 -20.94 -7.36
N ASP A 152 26.37 -22.24 -7.02
CA ASP A 152 27.43 -22.86 -6.23
C ASP A 152 28.51 -23.53 -7.14
N GLU A 153 28.44 -23.36 -8.47
CA GLU A 153 29.38 -24.01 -9.42
C GLU A 153 30.76 -23.31 -9.52
N ASP A 154 30.93 -22.13 -8.93
CA ASP A 154 32.13 -21.29 -9.07
C ASP A 154 33.03 -21.18 -7.81
N GLU A 155 32.78 -21.98 -6.75
CA GLU A 155 33.63 -22.09 -5.53
C GLU A 155 34.30 -23.46 -5.35
#